data_AF-A0A6N3I3X5-F1
#
_entry.id   AF-A0A6N3I3X5-F1
#
_cell.length_a   1.000
_cell.length_b   1.000
_cell.length_c   1.000
_cell.angle_alpha   90.00
_cell.angle_beta   90.00
_cell.angle_gamma   90.00
#
_symmetry.space_group_name_H-M   'P 1'
#
loop_
_entity.id
_entity.type
_entity.pdbx_description
1 polymer ?
#
loop_
_entity_poly.entity_id
_entity_poly.type
_entity_poly.pdbx_seq_one_letter_code
_entity_poly.pdbx_strand_id
1 'polypeptide(L)'
;MNQEQAQASQDRSRSMHNIFTGAFSLLLFIGIAVCAICDTAISRSFTWSLYPISAIVFTWLVFIPMIKFGKKGVCGSLLMCSIFIVPFLYVLHRLIRVSDLFFPVSINMAFIGVVYLWCIFFLFRVFRTRKLLASGIALLLVIPVDLFVAFTLSRFIAEPFNAWHITGYFAIAVIAMVLIISQSYSRN
;
A
#
# COMPACT_ATOMS: atom_id res chain seq x y z
N MET A 1 -40.10 -16.23 -7.80
CA MET A 1 -38.91 -17.11 -7.86
C MET A 1 -37.58 -16.38 -8.08
N ASN A 2 -37.40 -15.50 -9.08
CA ASN A 2 -36.09 -14.84 -9.31
C ASN A 2 -35.71 -13.75 -8.28
N GLN A 3 -36.68 -13.06 -7.67
CA GLN A 3 -36.43 -11.96 -6.71
C GLN A 3 -36.01 -12.48 -5.32
N GLU A 4 -36.64 -13.55 -4.83
CA GLU A 4 -36.28 -14.18 -3.54
C GLU A 4 -34.89 -14.83 -3.58
N GLN A 5 -34.49 -15.46 -4.69
CA GLN A 5 -33.14 -16.01 -4.83
C GLN A 5 -32.07 -14.91 -4.96
N ALA A 6 -32.42 -13.76 -5.57
CA ALA A 6 -31.54 -12.59 -5.62
C ALA A 6 -31.40 -11.93 -4.23
N GLN A 7 -32.47 -11.84 -3.44
CA GLN A 7 -32.41 -11.30 -2.08
C GLN A 7 -31.63 -12.22 -1.12
N ALA A 8 -31.86 -13.53 -1.14
CA ALA A 8 -31.14 -14.49 -0.28
C ALA A 8 -29.63 -14.56 -0.59
N SER A 9 -29.24 -14.45 -1.86
CA SER A 9 -27.82 -14.38 -2.26
C SER A 9 -27.16 -13.06 -1.87
N GLN A 10 -27.89 -11.93 -1.96
CA GLN A 10 -27.40 -10.62 -1.57
C GLN A 10 -27.21 -10.49 -0.05
N ASP A 11 -28.15 -11.01 0.77
CA ASP A 11 -28.02 -11.01 2.22
C ASP A 11 -26.89 -11.91 2.71
N ARG A 12 -26.71 -13.07 2.08
CA ARG A 12 -25.57 -13.95 2.40
C ARG A 12 -24.23 -13.30 2.09
N SER A 13 -24.13 -12.59 0.96
CA SER A 13 -22.91 -11.84 0.62
C SER A 13 -22.65 -10.70 1.61
N ARG A 14 -23.67 -9.92 1.99
CA ARG A 14 -23.52 -8.82 2.97
C ARG A 14 -23.13 -9.32 4.36
N SER A 15 -23.73 -10.42 4.80
CA SER A 15 -23.39 -11.07 6.08
C SER A 15 -21.92 -11.52 6.12
N MET A 16 -21.42 -12.13 5.04
CA MET A 16 -20.02 -12.55 4.96
C MET A 16 -19.03 -11.38 5.00
N HIS A 17 -19.30 -10.29 4.29
CA HIS A 17 -18.46 -9.09 4.37
C HIS A 17 -18.46 -8.45 5.77
N ASN A 18 -19.61 -8.44 6.45
CA ASN A 18 -19.73 -7.92 7.81
C ASN A 18 -18.96 -8.80 8.81
N ILE A 19 -19.05 -10.12 8.70
CA ILE A 19 -18.28 -11.06 9.53
C ILE A 19 -16.77 -10.86 9.31
N PHE A 20 -16.34 -10.76 8.05
CA PHE A 20 -14.93 -10.52 7.73
C PHE A 20 -14.43 -9.17 8.27
N THR A 21 -15.22 -8.11 8.11
CA THR A 21 -14.91 -6.78 8.65
C THR A 21 -14.84 -6.80 10.18
N GLY A 22 -15.75 -7.52 10.83
CA GLY A 22 -15.78 -7.70 12.28
C GLY A 22 -14.55 -8.45 12.78
N ALA A 23 -14.22 -9.60 12.18
CA ALA A 23 -13.03 -10.39 12.52
C ALA A 23 -11.74 -9.60 12.30
N PHE A 24 -11.64 -8.87 11.19
CA PHE A 24 -10.50 -8.01 10.89
C PHE A 24 -10.35 -6.90 11.95
N SER A 25 -11.44 -6.24 12.32
CA SER A 25 -11.40 -5.20 13.37
C SER A 25 -10.99 -5.79 14.73
N LEU A 26 -11.48 -6.97 15.10
CA LEU A 26 -11.10 -7.65 16.34
C LEU A 26 -9.61 -7.98 16.40
N LEU A 27 -9.04 -8.48 15.30
CA LEU A 27 -7.59 -8.75 15.21
C LEU A 27 -6.75 -7.47 15.40
N LEU A 28 -7.20 -6.36 14.82
CA LEU A 28 -6.52 -5.07 14.98
C LEU A 28 -6.61 -4.53 16.42
N PHE A 29 -7.76 -4.70 17.08
CA PHE A 29 -7.93 -4.36 18.49
C PHE A 29 -6.99 -5.17 19.39
N ILE A 30 -6.85 -6.47 19.13
CA ILE A 30 -5.89 -7.33 19.85
C ILE A 30 -4.46 -6.83 19.61
N GLY A 31 -4.11 -6.49 18.37
CA GLY A 31 -2.80 -5.92 18.04
C GLY A 31 -2.49 -4.63 18.83
N ILE A 32 -3.44 -3.70 18.89
CA ILE A 32 -3.32 -2.47 19.69
C ILE A 32 -3.10 -2.79 21.17
N ALA A 33 -3.90 -3.70 21.73
CA ALA A 33 -3.80 -4.09 23.12
C ALA A 33 -2.43 -4.73 23.44
N VAL A 34 -1.95 -5.64 22.60
CA VAL A 34 -0.63 -6.27 22.77
C VAL A 34 0.49 -5.24 22.69
N CYS A 35 0.49 -4.36 21.68
CA CYS A 35 1.50 -3.31 21.56
C CYS A 35 1.53 -2.38 22.78
N ALA A 36 0.37 -2.01 23.34
CA ALA A 36 0.28 -1.19 24.54
C ALA A 36 0.77 -1.92 25.81
N ILE A 37 0.45 -3.21 25.96
CA ILE A 37 0.90 -4.03 27.10
C ILE A 37 2.42 -4.21 27.06
N CYS A 38 3.00 -4.52 25.89
CA CYS A 38 4.44 -4.67 25.75
C CYS A 38 5.20 -3.37 26.09
N ASP A 39 4.70 -2.22 25.64
CA ASP A 39 5.33 -0.92 25.88
C ASP A 39 5.27 -0.51 27.36
N THR A 40 4.13 -0.72 28.01
CA THR A 40 3.98 -0.48 29.45
C THR A 40 4.85 -1.42 30.29
N ALA A 41 5.02 -2.68 29.86
CA ALA A 41 5.85 -3.66 30.55
C ALA A 41 7.36 -3.38 30.41
N ILE A 42 7.84 -2.96 29.23
CA ILE A 42 9.27 -2.70 28.98
C ILE A 42 9.68 -1.28 29.39
N SER A 43 8.93 -0.26 28.93
CA SER A 43 9.40 1.14 28.95
C SER A 43 8.76 2.00 30.04
N ARG A 44 7.77 1.48 30.78
CA ARG A 44 6.94 2.24 31.76
C ARG A 44 6.35 3.56 31.22
N SER A 45 6.40 3.79 29.91
CA SER A 45 6.04 5.01 29.21
C SER A 45 5.45 4.65 27.85
N PHE A 46 4.55 5.49 27.34
CA PHE A 46 3.68 5.17 26.19
C PHE A 46 4.22 5.69 24.84
N THR A 47 5.53 5.86 24.70
CA THR A 47 6.09 6.58 23.54
C THR A 47 6.31 5.69 22.33
N TRP A 48 6.62 4.40 22.52
CA TRP A 48 6.97 3.51 21.40
C TRP A 48 5.76 2.80 20.81
N SER A 49 4.73 2.49 21.63
CA SER A 49 3.50 1.87 21.14
C SER A 49 2.66 2.78 20.24
N LEU A 50 2.83 4.10 20.32
CA LEU A 50 2.09 5.05 19.48
C LEU A 50 2.38 4.86 17.97
N TYR A 51 3.60 4.42 17.61
CA TYR A 51 3.96 4.12 16.23
C TYR A 51 3.11 2.97 15.65
N PRO A 52 3.14 1.74 16.20
CA PRO A 52 2.31 0.65 15.70
C PRO A 52 0.82 0.90 15.85
N ILE A 53 0.36 1.59 16.91
CA ILE A 53 -1.06 1.93 17.07
C ILE A 53 -1.54 2.83 15.91
N SER A 54 -0.77 3.87 15.57
CA SER A 54 -1.11 4.75 14.46
C SER A 54 -1.14 4.01 13.11
N ALA A 55 -0.21 3.08 12.89
CA ALA A 55 -0.16 2.24 11.69
C ALA A 55 -1.34 1.27 11.60
N ILE A 56 -1.77 0.69 12.73
CA ILE A 56 -2.95 -0.18 12.80
C ILE A 56 -4.22 0.60 12.45
N VAL A 57 -4.39 1.80 13.02
CA VAL A 57 -5.54 2.67 12.71
C VAL A 57 -5.55 3.07 11.23
N PHE A 58 -4.39 3.44 10.67
CA PHE A 58 -4.26 3.76 9.25
C PHE A 58 -4.67 2.56 8.37
N THR A 59 -4.16 1.37 8.68
CA THR A 59 -4.49 0.13 7.97
C THR A 59 -5.99 -0.16 8.05
N TRP A 60 -6.59 0.00 9.24
CA TRP A 60 -8.01 -0.20 9.43
C TRP A 60 -8.86 0.66 8.50
N LEU A 61 -8.55 1.96 8.41
CA LEU A 61 -9.27 2.91 7.57
C LEU A 61 -9.13 2.62 6.07
N VAL A 62 -7.93 2.22 5.62
CA VAL A 62 -7.66 1.90 4.20
C VAL A 62 -8.35 0.60 3.76
N PHE A 63 -8.49 -0.39 4.65
CA PHE A 63 -9.04 -1.71 4.33
C PHE A 63 -10.58 -1.78 4.35
N ILE A 64 -11.26 -0.95 5.15
CA ILE A 64 -12.75 -0.89 5.16
C ILE A 64 -13.36 -0.72 3.77
N PRO A 65 -12.96 0.28 2.94
CA PRO A 65 -13.54 0.45 1.60
C PRO A 65 -13.18 -0.71 0.66
N MET A 66 -12.03 -1.35 0.87
CA MET A 66 -11.60 -2.52 0.09
C MET A 66 -12.50 -3.73 0.34
N ILE A 67 -12.80 -4.02 1.61
CA ILE A 67 -13.65 -5.15 2.01
C ILE A 67 -15.12 -4.89 1.62
N LYS A 68 -15.61 -3.66 1.78
CA LYS A 68 -17.03 -3.33 1.57
C LYS A 68 -17.43 -3.22 0.09
N PHE A 69 -16.52 -2.84 -0.81
CA PHE A 69 -16.83 -2.55 -2.21
C PHE A 69 -16.15 -3.49 -3.24
N GLY A 70 -15.42 -4.51 -2.79
CA GLY A 70 -14.85 -5.56 -3.64
C GLY A 70 -14.05 -5.03 -4.84
N LYS A 71 -14.33 -5.52 -6.06
CA LYS A 71 -13.62 -5.10 -7.30
C LYS A 71 -13.72 -3.59 -7.63
N LYS A 72 -14.74 -2.88 -7.13
CA LYS A 72 -14.86 -1.42 -7.28
C LYS A 72 -14.26 -0.68 -6.08
N GLY A 73 -14.04 -1.37 -4.96
CA GLY A 73 -13.50 -0.84 -3.72
C GLY A 73 -12.01 -0.50 -3.76
N VAL A 74 -11.26 -1.06 -4.72
CA VAL A 74 -9.84 -0.73 -4.91
C VAL A 74 -9.66 0.77 -5.12
N CYS A 75 -10.49 1.42 -5.94
CA CYS A 75 -10.44 2.87 -6.15
C CYS A 75 -10.69 3.64 -4.84
N GLY A 76 -11.68 3.21 -4.05
CA GLY A 76 -11.98 3.82 -2.75
C GLY A 76 -10.84 3.66 -1.75
N SER A 77 -10.17 2.51 -1.74
CA SER A 77 -9.00 2.24 -0.88
C SER A 77 -7.79 3.09 -1.29
N LEU A 78 -7.50 3.21 -2.59
CA LEU A 78 -6.45 4.12 -3.09
C LEU A 78 -6.72 5.58 -2.70
N LEU A 79 -7.98 6.01 -2.81
CA LEU A 79 -8.38 7.37 -2.45
C LEU A 79 -8.22 7.61 -0.94
N MET A 80 -8.67 6.67 -0.10
CA MET A 80 -8.47 6.75 1.35
C MET A 80 -6.99 6.74 1.72
N CYS A 81 -6.19 5.87 1.11
CA CYS A 81 -4.74 5.84 1.29
C CYS A 81 -4.11 7.20 0.94
N SER A 82 -4.50 7.79 -0.19
CA SER A 82 -4.00 9.11 -0.63
C SER A 82 -4.36 10.26 0.32
N ILE A 83 -5.54 10.23 0.93
CA ILE A 83 -5.98 11.25 1.89
C ILE A 83 -5.33 11.05 3.26
N PHE A 84 -5.27 9.79 3.74
CA PHE A 84 -4.81 9.48 5.09
C PHE A 84 -3.28 9.38 5.22
N ILE A 85 -2.53 9.27 4.12
CA ILE A 85 -1.07 9.19 4.19
C ILE A 85 -0.45 10.47 4.79
N VAL A 86 -0.96 11.65 4.42
CA VAL A 86 -0.47 12.94 4.94
C VAL A 86 -0.68 13.08 6.45
N PRO A 87 -1.89 12.89 7.02
CA PRO A 87 -2.09 12.96 8.47
C PRO A 87 -1.33 11.86 9.21
N PHE A 88 -1.19 10.65 8.63
CA PHE A 88 -0.35 9.59 9.22
C PHE A 88 1.11 10.03 9.34
N LEU A 89 1.69 10.59 8.28
CA LEU A 89 3.05 11.13 8.29
C LEU A 89 3.21 12.28 9.30
N TYR A 90 2.20 13.14 9.43
CA TYR A 90 2.22 14.23 10.42
C TYR A 90 2.23 13.69 11.86
N VAL A 91 1.44 12.67 12.16
CA VAL A 91 1.47 11.99 13.46
C VAL A 91 2.87 11.41 13.72
N LEU A 92 3.45 10.70 12.75
CA LEU A 92 4.82 10.17 12.88
C LEU A 92 5.85 11.26 13.12
N HIS A 93 5.81 12.36 12.38
CA HIS A 93 6.74 13.48 12.59
C HIS A 93 6.66 14.03 14.02
N ARG A 94 5.44 14.19 14.56
CA ARG A 94 5.22 14.64 15.94
C ARG A 94 5.76 13.66 16.98
N LEU A 95 5.66 12.36 16.71
CA LEU A 95 6.14 11.28 17.58
C LEU A 95 7.67 11.17 17.59
N ILE A 96 8.31 11.27 16.42
CA ILE A 96 9.75 11.03 16.30
C ILE A 96 10.55 12.24 16.83
N ARG A 97 9.99 13.46 16.84
CA ARG A 97 10.61 14.67 17.47
C ARG A 97 12.05 14.96 17.01
N VAL A 98 12.44 14.40 15.87
CA VAL A 98 13.72 14.61 15.21
C VAL A 98 13.57 15.72 14.16
N SER A 99 14.71 16.35 13.85
CA SER A 99 14.92 17.48 12.94
C SER A 99 13.86 17.76 11.87
N ASP A 100 13.64 19.05 11.59
CA ASP A 100 12.65 19.59 10.64
C ASP A 100 12.79 19.06 9.19
N LEU A 101 13.89 18.35 8.89
CA LEU A 101 14.19 17.76 7.58
C LEU A 101 13.39 16.47 7.30
N PHE A 102 12.89 15.76 8.32
CA PHE A 102 12.19 14.49 8.11
C PHE A 102 10.82 14.66 7.46
N PHE A 103 10.10 15.74 7.78
CA PHE A 103 8.76 16.01 7.24
C PHE A 103 8.76 16.26 5.71
N PRO A 104 9.60 17.18 5.16
CA PRO A 104 9.63 17.43 3.71
C PRO A 104 10.17 16.25 2.90
N VAL A 105 11.08 15.44 3.45
CA VAL A 105 11.55 14.22 2.77
C VAL A 105 10.42 13.19 2.72
N SER A 106 9.77 12.96 3.84
CA SER A 106 8.71 11.93 3.95
C SER A 106 7.50 12.27 3.07
N ILE A 107 7.09 13.53 2.99
CA ILE A 107 5.94 13.94 2.15
C ILE A 107 6.23 13.79 0.66
N ASN A 108 7.46 14.11 0.22
CA ASN A 108 7.88 13.90 -1.17
C ASN A 108 7.87 12.41 -1.52
N MET A 109 8.39 11.55 -0.62
CA MET A 109 8.37 10.10 -0.81
C MET A 109 6.95 9.52 -0.85
N ALA A 110 6.08 9.97 0.04
CA ALA A 110 4.67 9.56 0.04
C ALA A 110 3.97 9.94 -1.27
N PHE A 111 4.22 11.16 -1.78
CA PHE A 111 3.65 11.61 -3.05
C PHE A 111 4.07 10.72 -4.22
N ILE A 112 5.37 10.41 -4.33
CA ILE A 112 5.91 9.50 -5.37
C ILE A 112 5.22 8.13 -5.29
N GLY A 113 5.08 7.57 -4.09
CA GLY A 113 4.42 6.28 -3.88
C GLY A 113 2.94 6.29 -4.26
N VAL A 114 2.20 7.35 -3.90
CA VAL A 114 0.78 7.51 -4.26
C VAL A 114 0.61 7.61 -5.78
N VAL A 115 1.44 8.43 -6.45
CA VAL A 115 1.43 8.56 -7.91
C VAL A 115 1.69 7.21 -8.57
N TYR A 116 2.68 6.46 -8.09
CA TYR A 116 2.99 5.13 -8.61
C TYR A 116 1.82 4.15 -8.47
N LEU A 117 1.16 4.11 -7.30
CA LEU A 117 -0.02 3.26 -7.07
C LEU A 117 -1.18 3.64 -8.01
N TRP A 118 -1.42 4.93 -8.23
CA TRP A 118 -2.43 5.41 -9.18
C TRP A 118 -2.09 5.03 -10.62
N CYS A 119 -0.82 5.16 -11.02
CA CYS A 119 -0.34 4.73 -12.34
C CYS A 119 -0.59 3.23 -12.57
N ILE A 120 -0.23 2.38 -11.60
CA ILE A 120 -0.51 0.93 -11.68
C ILE A 120 -2.01 0.67 -11.78
N PHE A 121 -2.81 1.31 -10.93
CA PHE A 121 -4.26 1.11 -10.93
C PHE A 121 -4.88 1.49 -12.27
N PHE A 122 -4.48 2.63 -12.84
CA PHE A 122 -4.92 3.06 -14.16
C PHE A 122 -4.47 2.10 -15.25
N LEU A 123 -3.22 1.64 -15.18
CA LEU A 123 -2.64 0.67 -16.12
C LEU A 123 -3.42 -0.65 -16.14
N PHE A 124 -3.74 -1.22 -14.97
CA PHE A 124 -4.56 -2.43 -14.87
C PHE A 124 -6.01 -2.21 -15.35
N ARG A 125 -6.53 -0.99 -15.23
CA ARG A 125 -7.86 -0.62 -15.73
C ARG A 125 -7.89 -0.52 -17.25
N VAL A 126 -6.83 0.02 -17.86
CA VAL A 126 -6.67 0.15 -19.32
C VAL A 126 -6.43 -1.22 -19.96
N PHE A 127 -5.50 -2.03 -19.43
CA PHE A 127 -5.11 -3.32 -19.99
C PHE A 127 -5.89 -4.51 -19.40
N ARG A 128 -7.21 -4.36 -19.26
CA ARG A 128 -8.10 -5.33 -18.58
C ARG A 128 -8.07 -6.75 -19.18
N THR A 129 -7.78 -6.86 -20.48
CA THR A 129 -7.68 -8.10 -21.24
C THR A 129 -6.30 -8.77 -21.19
N ARG A 130 -5.24 -8.07 -20.75
CA ARG A 130 -3.86 -8.58 -20.73
C ARG A 130 -3.18 -8.36 -19.37
N LYS A 131 -3.71 -8.99 -18.32
CA LYS A 131 -3.27 -8.80 -16.92
C LYS A 131 -1.77 -9.01 -16.71
N LEU A 132 -1.19 -9.97 -17.44
CA LEU A 132 0.23 -10.31 -17.35
C LEU A 132 1.11 -9.29 -18.10
N LEU A 133 0.61 -8.67 -19.17
CA LEU A 133 1.30 -7.56 -19.84
C LEU A 133 1.24 -6.28 -18.98
N ALA A 134 0.10 -6.01 -18.34
CA ALA A 134 -0.05 -4.92 -17.38
C ALA A 134 0.93 -5.07 -16.20
N SER A 135 1.12 -6.30 -15.70
CA SER A 135 2.11 -6.59 -14.66
C SER A 135 3.55 -6.33 -15.13
N GLY A 136 3.90 -6.70 -16.36
CA GLY A 136 5.24 -6.44 -16.92
C GLY A 136 5.55 -4.95 -17.05
N ILE A 137 4.59 -4.15 -17.55
CA ILE A 137 4.75 -2.69 -17.63
C ILE A 137 4.79 -2.05 -16.25
N ALA A 138 3.98 -2.52 -15.29
CA ALA A 138 4.05 -2.06 -13.90
C ALA A 138 5.44 -2.30 -13.29
N LEU A 139 6.02 -3.48 -13.54
CA LEU A 139 7.38 -3.83 -13.11
C LEU A 139 8.43 -2.93 -13.77
N LEU A 140 8.25 -2.58 -15.05
CA LEU A 140 9.16 -1.68 -15.75
C LEU A 140 9.09 -0.25 -15.19
N LEU A 141 7.90 0.19 -14.75
CA LEU A 141 7.68 1.49 -14.10
C LEU A 141 8.36 1.60 -12.72
N VAL A 142 8.76 0.49 -12.10
CA VAL A 142 9.55 0.51 -10.84
C VAL A 142 10.89 1.20 -11.07
N ILE A 143 11.56 0.95 -12.20
CA ILE A 143 12.88 1.49 -12.53
C ILE A 143 12.90 3.04 -12.48
N PRO A 144 12.04 3.77 -13.22
CA PRO A 144 12.04 5.23 -13.15
C PRO A 144 11.60 5.76 -11.78
N VAL A 145 10.76 5.03 -11.04
CA VAL A 145 10.35 5.43 -9.68
C VAL A 145 11.52 5.34 -8.72
N ASP A 146 12.28 4.25 -8.72
CA ASP A 146 13.48 4.10 -7.89
C ASP A 146 14.54 5.14 -8.23
N LEU A 147 14.74 5.45 -9.51
CA LEU A 147 15.65 6.53 -9.92
C LEU A 147 15.20 7.88 -9.39
N PHE A 148 13.89 8.16 -9.39
CA PHE A 148 13.34 9.41 -8.88
C PHE A 148 13.46 9.52 -7.35
N VAL A 149 13.28 8.39 -6.64
CA VAL A 149 13.53 8.29 -5.20
C VAL A 149 15.00 8.53 -4.90
N ALA A 150 15.91 7.85 -5.59
CA ALA A 150 17.36 8.02 -5.44
C ALA A 150 17.81 9.45 -5.76
N PHE A 151 17.24 10.08 -6.80
CA PHE A 151 17.50 11.48 -7.11
C PHE A 151 17.02 12.41 -6.00
N THR A 152 15.84 12.17 -5.44
CA THR A 152 15.33 12.96 -4.31
C THR A 152 16.21 12.77 -3.08
N LEU A 153 16.61 11.52 -2.76
CA LEU A 153 17.54 11.22 -1.67
C LEU A 153 18.86 11.96 -1.85
N SER A 154 19.45 11.94 -3.06
CA SER A 154 20.74 12.58 -3.35
C SER A 154 20.77 14.09 -3.02
N ARG A 155 19.60 14.74 -3.04
CA ARG A 155 19.45 16.16 -2.66
C ARG A 155 19.48 16.38 -1.15
N PHE A 156 19.16 15.37 -0.34
CA PHE A 156 19.08 15.46 1.12
C PHE A 156 20.23 14.73 1.82
N ILE A 157 20.61 13.57 1.29
CA ILE A 157 21.63 12.67 1.81
C ILE A 157 22.48 12.35 0.59
N ALA A 158 23.73 12.81 0.55
CA ALA A 158 24.64 12.62 -0.58
C ALA A 158 25.11 11.15 -0.69
N GLU A 159 24.17 10.20 -0.78
CA GLU A 159 24.47 8.80 -0.98
C GLU A 159 24.86 8.55 -2.44
N PRO A 160 26.01 7.88 -2.68
CA PRO A 160 26.44 7.54 -4.02
C PRO A 160 25.61 6.39 -4.61
N PHE A 161 25.40 6.42 -5.93
CA PHE A 161 24.84 5.31 -6.67
C PHE A 161 25.76 4.08 -6.56
N ASN A 162 25.36 3.11 -5.75
CA ASN A 162 26.11 1.86 -5.56
C ASN A 162 25.72 0.81 -6.62
N ALA A 163 26.64 -0.13 -6.89
CA ALA A 163 26.44 -1.23 -7.85
C ALA A 163 25.22 -2.12 -7.54
N TRP A 164 24.75 -2.14 -6.29
CA TRP A 164 23.56 -2.87 -5.85
C TRP A 164 22.27 -2.40 -6.53
N HIS A 165 22.14 -1.09 -6.82
CA HIS A 165 20.98 -0.57 -7.56
C HIS A 165 20.95 -1.09 -9.00
N ILE A 166 22.13 -1.14 -9.64
CA ILE A 166 22.28 -1.61 -11.02
C ILE A 166 21.86 -3.09 -11.14
N THR A 167 22.30 -3.93 -10.20
CA THR A 167 21.91 -5.35 -10.16
C THR A 167 20.41 -5.52 -9.96
N GLY A 168 19.80 -4.72 -9.09
CA GLY A 168 18.36 -4.73 -8.87
C GLY A 168 17.57 -4.36 -10.13
N TYR A 169 17.96 -3.28 -10.81
CA TYR A 169 17.30 -2.85 -12.05
C TYR A 169 17.43 -3.90 -13.16
N PHE A 170 18.59 -4.55 -13.28
CA PHE A 170 18.80 -5.62 -14.24
C PHE A 170 17.87 -6.82 -13.96
N ALA A 171 17.79 -7.27 -12.71
CA ALA A 171 16.91 -8.39 -12.34
C ALA A 171 15.44 -8.08 -12.64
N ILE A 172 14.97 -6.87 -12.31
CA ILE A 172 13.60 -6.41 -12.60
C ILE A 172 13.35 -6.37 -14.11
N ALA A 173 14.29 -5.87 -14.90
CA ALA A 173 14.17 -5.84 -16.36
C ALA A 173 14.07 -7.24 -16.97
N VAL A 174 14.87 -8.21 -16.48
CA VAL A 174 14.81 -9.61 -16.93
C VAL A 174 13.45 -10.24 -16.59
N ILE A 175 12.94 -10.04 -15.37
CA ILE A 175 11.63 -10.56 -14.96
C ILE A 175 10.51 -9.95 -15.82
N ALA A 176 10.56 -8.63 -16.08
CA ALA A 176 9.60 -7.95 -16.93
C ALA A 176 9.61 -8.52 -18.37
N MET A 177 10.79 -8.75 -18.94
CA MET A 177 10.96 -9.38 -20.25
C MET A 177 10.36 -10.78 -20.29
N VAL A 178 10.64 -11.63 -19.29
CA VAL A 178 10.07 -12.98 -19.20
C VAL A 178 8.55 -12.93 -19.16
N LEU A 179 7.95 -12.05 -18.36
CA LEU A 179 6.49 -11.90 -18.28
C LEU A 179 5.87 -11.46 -19.61
N ILE A 180 6.54 -10.57 -20.35
CA ILE A 180 6.09 -10.13 -21.68
C ILE A 180 6.20 -11.26 -22.70
N ILE A 181 7.27 -12.07 -22.67
CA ILE A 181 7.47 -13.19 -23.58
C ILE A 181 6.47 -14.32 -23.29
N SER A 182 6.28 -14.70 -22.01
CA SER A 182 5.29 -15.69 -21.60
C SER A 182 3.87 -15.32 -22.03
N GLN A 183 3.56 -14.02 -22.10
CA GLN A 183 2.31 -13.54 -22.69
C GLN A 183 2.21 -13.74 -24.19
N SER A 184 3.29 -13.52 -24.92
CA SER A 184 3.31 -13.78 -26.36
C SER A 184 3.15 -15.26 -26.66
N TYR A 185 3.71 -16.14 -25.81
CA TYR A 185 3.61 -17.59 -25.95
C TYR A 185 2.20 -18.12 -25.66
N SER A 186 1.56 -17.65 -24.58
CA SER A 186 0.17 -18.02 -24.24
C SER A 186 -0.88 -17.58 -25.28
N ARG A 187 -0.51 -16.71 -26.23
CA ARG A 187 -1.39 -16.18 -27.27
C ARG A 187 -1.36 -17.01 -28.56
N ASN A 188 -0.33 -17.84 -28.75
CA ASN A 188 -0.11 -18.64 -29.97
C ASN A 188 -0.49 -20.11 -29.74
#